data_AF-A0A9Q0ZQV5-F1
#
_entry.id   AF-A0A9Q0ZQV5-F1
#
_cell.length_a   1.000
_cell.length_b   1.000
_cell.length_c   1.000
_cell.angle_alpha   90.00
_cell.angle_beta   90.00
_cell.angle_gamma   90.00
#
_symmetry.space_group_name_H-M   'P 1'
#
loop_
_entity.id
_entity.type
_entity.pdbx_description
1 polymer ?
#
loop_
_entity_poly.entity_id
_entity_poly.type
_entity_poly.pdbx_seq_one_letter_code
_entity_poly.pdbx_strand_id
1 'polypeptide(L)'
;MNPFDIASSVNHQDTLRSSPAENKAMKKANMIAVLTSTTFYLMCGCFGYAAFGNKAPGNMLTGFGFYEPFWLIDLANVCIVVHLVGAYQVLAQPLFSTFESWASLRWPNSGFVNTDYPLKIGSKKLCISINFLRLTGRTAFVVVATLLAMALPFFNEILALLGAISYGPMTVYFPCGDAHCPE
;
A
#
# COMPACT_ATOMS: atom_id res chain seq x y z
N MET A 1 1.57 21.10 -4.29
CA MET A 1 1.50 19.80 -4.98
C MET A 1 2.15 20.02 -6.34
N ASN A 2 3.34 19.46 -6.57
CA ASN A 2 4.17 19.88 -7.70
C ASN A 2 3.72 19.13 -8.97
N PRO A 3 3.84 19.73 -10.16
CA PRO A 3 3.50 19.07 -11.44
C PRO A 3 4.20 17.73 -11.67
N PHE A 4 5.36 17.55 -11.03
CA PHE A 4 6.19 16.35 -11.10
C PHE A 4 5.56 15.15 -10.36
N ASP A 5 4.82 15.38 -9.27
CA ASP A 5 4.14 14.33 -8.53
C ASP A 5 2.97 13.75 -9.34
N ILE A 6 2.21 14.63 -10.00
CA ILE A 6 1.11 14.25 -10.91
C ILE A 6 1.64 13.41 -12.07
N ALA A 7 2.76 13.83 -12.68
CA ALA A 7 3.38 13.10 -13.79
C ALA A 7 3.82 11.67 -13.39
N SER A 8 4.30 11.47 -12.17
CA SER A 8 4.72 10.14 -11.70
C SER A 8 3.55 9.17 -11.45
N SER A 9 2.40 9.69 -11.01
CA SER A 9 1.15 8.92 -10.89
C SER A 9 0.49 8.63 -12.24
N VAL A 10 0.59 9.56 -13.20
CA VAL A 10 0.06 9.41 -14.57
C VAL A 10 0.87 8.38 -15.37
N ASN A 11 2.21 8.38 -15.22
CA ASN A 11 3.11 7.47 -15.93
C ASN A 11 2.83 5.97 -15.71
N HIS A 12 2.16 5.58 -14.61
CA HIS A 12 1.79 4.18 -14.39
C HIS A 12 0.62 3.72 -15.29
N GLN A 13 -0.31 4.61 -15.64
CA GLN A 13 -1.41 4.34 -16.56
C GLN A 13 -0.91 4.24 -18.01
N ASP A 14 0.13 5.01 -18.36
CA ASP A 14 0.78 5.03 -19.68
C ASP A 14 1.54 3.74 -20.05
N THR A 15 1.67 2.77 -19.14
CA THR A 15 2.33 1.49 -19.42
C THR A 15 1.46 0.54 -20.26
N LEU A 16 0.16 0.81 -20.41
CA LEU A 16 -0.74 0.04 -21.27
C LEU A 16 -0.68 0.56 -22.71
N ARG A 17 -0.22 -0.31 -23.61
CA ARG A 17 -0.08 -0.08 -25.05
C ARG A 17 -1.35 0.56 -25.63
N SER A 18 -1.20 1.73 -26.26
CA SER A 18 -2.23 2.68 -26.72
C SER A 18 -3.10 2.24 -27.91
N SER A 19 -3.48 0.96 -27.99
CA SER A 19 -4.43 0.48 -29.00
C SER A 19 -5.23 -0.68 -28.41
N PRO A 20 -6.46 -0.46 -27.88
CA PRO A 20 -7.46 0.59 -28.15
C PRO A 20 -7.40 1.78 -27.16
N ALA A 21 -8.31 2.76 -27.28
CA ALA A 21 -8.38 3.94 -26.42
C ALA A 21 -8.23 3.59 -24.93
N GLU A 22 -7.26 4.21 -24.26
CA GLU A 22 -6.83 3.94 -22.88
C GLU A 22 -8.01 3.90 -21.91
N ASN A 23 -8.93 4.87 -21.99
CA ASN A 23 -10.14 4.90 -21.18
C ASN A 23 -11.00 3.63 -21.37
N LYS A 24 -11.15 3.11 -22.59
CA LYS A 24 -11.91 1.88 -22.84
C LYS A 24 -11.20 0.64 -22.28
N ALA A 25 -9.87 0.54 -22.44
CA ALA A 25 -9.08 -0.58 -21.95
C ALA A 25 -9.01 -0.58 -20.41
N MET A 26 -8.71 0.56 -19.80
CA MET A 26 -8.69 0.75 -18.35
C MET A 26 -10.06 0.54 -17.72
N LYS A 27 -11.13 1.04 -18.34
CA LYS A 27 -12.50 0.81 -17.85
C LYS A 27 -12.87 -0.67 -17.89
N LYS A 28 -12.50 -1.40 -18.95
CA LYS A 28 -12.73 -2.85 -19.03
C LYS A 28 -11.91 -3.61 -17.99
N ALA A 29 -10.63 -3.28 -17.83
CA ALA A 29 -9.76 -3.88 -16.83
C ALA A 29 -10.29 -3.63 -15.41
N ASN A 30 -10.67 -2.39 -15.10
CA ASN A 30 -11.21 -2.01 -13.81
C ASN A 30 -12.56 -2.69 -13.55
N MET A 31 -13.45 -2.76 -14.54
CA MET A 31 -14.74 -3.46 -14.41
C MET A 31 -14.54 -4.94 -14.07
N ILE A 32 -13.61 -5.62 -14.76
CA ILE A 32 -13.28 -7.02 -14.48
C ILE A 32 -12.67 -7.15 -13.07
N ALA A 33 -11.71 -6.29 -12.72
CA ALA A 33 -11.07 -6.32 -11.41
C ALA A 33 -12.05 -6.11 -10.26
N VAL A 34 -12.96 -5.13 -10.38
CA VAL A 34 -14.01 -4.84 -9.40
C VAL A 34 -15.00 -5.99 -9.32
N LEU A 35 -15.45 -6.54 -10.45
CA LEU A 35 -16.37 -7.68 -10.46
C LEU A 35 -15.75 -8.92 -9.79
N THR A 36 -14.50 -9.24 -10.14
CA THR A 36 -13.78 -10.39 -9.59
C THR A 36 -13.55 -10.22 -8.08
N SER A 37 -13.06 -9.07 -7.62
CA SER A 37 -12.83 -8.81 -6.19
C SER A 37 -14.14 -8.80 -5.40
N THR A 38 -15.20 -8.20 -5.92
CA THR A 38 -16.53 -8.19 -5.27
C THR A 38 -17.08 -9.61 -5.12
N THR A 39 -16.99 -10.42 -6.17
CA THR A 39 -17.45 -11.82 -6.14
C THR A 39 -16.63 -12.63 -5.14
N PHE A 40 -15.31 -12.45 -5.12
CA PHE A 40 -14.43 -13.13 -4.18
C PHE A 40 -14.72 -12.78 -2.73
N TYR A 41 -14.88 -11.48 -2.40
CA TYR A 41 -15.23 -11.04 -1.06
C TYR A 41 -16.61 -11.52 -0.63
N LEU A 42 -17.59 -11.47 -1.53
CA LEU A 42 -18.94 -11.98 -1.25
C LEU A 42 -18.91 -13.49 -0.98
N MET A 43 -18.18 -14.26 -1.77
CA MET A 43 -18.05 -15.71 -1.59
C MET A 43 -17.36 -16.04 -0.26
N CYS A 44 -16.28 -15.35 0.07
CA CYS A 44 -15.57 -15.49 1.34
C CYS A 44 -16.49 -15.16 2.54
N GLY A 45 -17.25 -14.06 2.45
CA GLY A 45 -18.21 -13.67 3.49
C GLY A 45 -19.34 -14.68 3.67
N CYS A 46 -19.96 -15.13 2.57
CA CYS A 46 -21.04 -16.11 2.61
C CYS A 46 -20.57 -17.46 3.17
N PHE A 47 -19.41 -17.97 2.74
CA PHE A 47 -18.86 -19.22 3.27
C PHE A 47 -18.39 -19.08 4.73
N GLY A 48 -17.77 -17.96 5.09
CA GLY A 48 -17.40 -17.67 6.47
C GLY A 48 -18.63 -17.63 7.39
N TYR A 49 -19.70 -16.95 6.98
CA TYR A 49 -20.95 -16.92 7.75
C TYR A 49 -21.64 -18.29 7.78
N ALA A 50 -21.64 -19.06 6.69
CA ALA A 50 -22.19 -20.42 6.68
C ALA A 50 -21.43 -21.37 7.64
N ALA A 51 -20.11 -21.19 7.78
CA ALA A 51 -19.28 -22.02 8.64
C ALA A 51 -19.33 -21.62 10.13
N PHE A 52 -19.34 -20.32 10.47
CA PHE A 52 -19.26 -19.84 11.86
C PHE A 52 -20.56 -19.21 12.39
N GLY A 53 -21.52 -18.91 11.51
CA GLY A 53 -22.75 -18.21 11.84
C GLY A 53 -22.49 -16.88 12.55
N ASN A 54 -23.31 -16.58 13.55
CA ASN A 54 -23.19 -15.38 14.39
C ASN A 54 -21.95 -15.36 15.29
N LYS A 55 -21.13 -16.41 15.30
CA LYS A 55 -19.87 -16.49 16.06
C LYS A 55 -18.64 -16.17 15.21
N ALA A 56 -18.82 -15.73 13.96
CA ALA A 56 -17.72 -15.39 13.06
C ALA A 56 -16.82 -14.28 13.65
N PRO A 57 -15.54 -14.57 13.93
CA PRO A 57 -14.63 -13.60 14.53
C PRO A 57 -14.11 -12.60 13.50
N GLY A 58 -13.93 -11.34 13.89
CA GLY A 58 -13.45 -10.27 13.00
C GLY A 58 -12.05 -10.50 12.45
N ASN A 59 -11.22 -11.27 13.14
CA ASN A 59 -10.02 -11.89 12.57
C ASN A 59 -10.17 -13.41 12.67
N MET A 60 -10.37 -14.05 11.51
CA MET A 60 -10.61 -15.48 11.42
C MET A 60 -9.44 -16.28 12.01
N LEU A 61 -8.20 -15.85 11.76
CA LEU A 61 -6.99 -16.58 12.17
C LEU A 61 -6.79 -16.64 13.68
N THR A 62 -7.22 -15.63 14.42
CA THR A 62 -7.20 -15.65 15.89
C THR A 62 -8.35 -16.45 16.48
N GLY A 63 -9.46 -16.60 15.75
CA GLY A 63 -10.62 -17.37 16.20
C GLY A 63 -10.49 -18.88 16.07
N PHE A 64 -9.53 -19.35 15.26
CA PHE A 64 -9.24 -20.77 15.05
C PHE A 64 -8.23 -21.38 16.04
N GLY A 65 -7.74 -20.63 17.02
CA GLY A 65 -6.62 -21.00 17.91
C GLY A 65 -6.78 -22.30 18.72
N PHE A 66 -7.89 -23.03 18.59
CA PHE A 66 -8.18 -24.28 19.28
C PHE A 66 -8.73 -25.41 18.39
N TYR A 67 -8.83 -25.26 17.06
CA TYR A 67 -9.35 -26.31 16.16
C TYR A 67 -8.28 -26.82 15.18
N GLU A 68 -8.05 -28.13 15.19
CA GLU A 68 -7.21 -28.86 14.23
C GLU A 68 -7.72 -28.66 12.78
N PRO A 69 -6.85 -28.48 11.76
CA PRO A 69 -5.40 -28.65 11.74
C PRO A 69 -4.60 -27.33 11.73
N PHE A 70 -3.58 -27.25 12.59
CA PHE A 70 -2.69 -26.08 12.76
C PHE A 70 -1.94 -25.67 11.47
N TRP A 71 -1.65 -26.63 10.59
CA TRP A 71 -0.85 -26.38 9.38
C TRP A 71 -1.51 -25.42 8.39
N LEU A 72 -2.85 -25.45 8.30
CA LEU A 72 -3.58 -24.55 7.41
C LEU A 72 -3.58 -23.11 7.92
N ILE A 73 -3.63 -22.93 9.24
CA ILE A 73 -3.53 -21.63 9.92
C ILE A 73 -2.12 -21.08 9.76
N ASP A 74 -1.09 -21.91 9.94
CA ASP A 74 0.31 -21.52 9.75
C ASP A 74 0.59 -21.12 8.29
N LEU A 75 0.11 -21.89 7.32
CA LEU A 75 0.23 -21.54 5.90
C LEU A 75 -0.46 -20.21 5.59
N ALA A 76 -1.68 -19.99 6.12
CA ALA A 76 -2.39 -18.74 5.95
C ALA A 76 -1.63 -17.55 6.56
N ASN A 77 -1.06 -17.72 7.75
CA ASN A 77 -0.20 -16.71 8.38
C ASN A 77 1.05 -16.40 7.54
N VAL A 78 1.72 -17.42 6.99
CA VAL A 78 2.88 -17.22 6.09
C VAL A 78 2.47 -16.46 4.83
N CYS A 79 1.34 -16.80 4.21
CA CYS A 79 0.82 -16.08 3.05
C CYS A 79 0.55 -14.60 3.37
N ILE A 80 -0.04 -14.31 4.54
CA ILE A 80 -0.27 -12.93 4.99
C ILE A 80 1.04 -12.18 5.17
N VAL A 81 2.05 -12.78 5.79
CA VAL A 81 3.36 -12.16 5.97
C VAL A 81 4.00 -11.84 4.63
N VAL A 82 4.03 -12.80 3.69
CA VAL A 82 4.60 -12.59 2.35
C VAL A 82 3.85 -11.47 1.61
N HIS A 83 2.52 -11.47 1.66
CA HIS A 83 1.70 -10.42 1.03
C HIS A 83 1.95 -9.05 1.64
N LEU A 84 1.97 -8.92 2.97
CA LEU A 84 2.22 -7.67 3.69
C LEU A 84 3.61 -7.11 3.42
N VAL A 85 4.65 -7.97 3.37
CA VAL A 85 6.00 -7.54 3.03
C VAL A 85 6.05 -7.00 1.60
N GLY A 86 5.41 -7.67 0.64
CA GLY A 86 5.30 -7.19 -0.74
C GLY A 86 4.56 -5.85 -0.84
N ALA A 87 3.40 -5.74 -0.20
CA ALA A 87 2.62 -4.50 -0.16
C ALA A 87 3.41 -3.36 0.49
N TYR A 88 4.11 -3.62 1.60
CA TYR A 88 4.98 -2.64 2.25
C TYR A 88 6.07 -2.14 1.31
N GLN A 89 6.73 -3.02 0.56
CA GLN A 89 7.78 -2.62 -0.38
C GLN A 89 7.25 -1.68 -1.48
N VAL A 90 6.10 -2.00 -2.08
CA VAL A 90 5.52 -1.20 -3.16
C VAL A 90 4.99 0.15 -2.63
N LEU A 91 4.36 0.17 -1.46
CA LEU A 91 3.80 1.40 -0.88
C LEU A 91 4.86 2.33 -0.29
N ALA A 92 5.92 1.78 0.29
CA ALA A 92 6.97 2.58 0.92
C ALA A 92 7.87 3.30 -0.10
N GLN A 93 8.04 2.75 -1.30
CA GLN A 93 8.86 3.35 -2.37
C GLN A 93 8.47 4.79 -2.73
N PRO A 94 7.21 5.09 -3.14
CA PRO A 94 6.81 6.45 -3.48
C PRO A 94 6.80 7.39 -2.27
N LEU A 95 6.45 6.89 -1.08
CA LEU A 95 6.45 7.68 0.16
C LEU A 95 7.87 8.16 0.52
N PHE A 96 8.85 7.26 0.47
CA PHE A 96 10.23 7.66 0.75
C PHE A 96 10.81 8.55 -0.35
N SER A 97 10.46 8.31 -1.62
CA SER A 97 10.90 9.16 -2.74
C SER A 97 10.38 10.60 -2.63
N THR A 98 9.10 10.76 -2.27
CA THR A 98 8.48 12.08 -2.07
C THR A 98 9.05 12.78 -0.83
N PHE A 99 9.25 12.06 0.27
CA PHE A 99 9.88 12.59 1.48
C PHE A 99 11.33 13.05 1.23
N GLU A 100 12.12 12.25 0.52
CA GLU A 100 13.51 12.58 0.16
C GLU A 100 13.58 13.80 -0.76
N SER A 101 12.71 13.86 -1.77
CA SER A 101 12.58 15.01 -2.68
C SER A 101 12.13 16.28 -1.95
N TRP A 102 11.21 16.16 -1.00
CA TRP A 102 10.77 17.28 -0.17
C TRP A 102 11.89 17.77 0.76
N ALA A 103 12.62 16.84 1.38
CA ALA A 103 13.73 17.16 2.27
C ALA A 103 14.88 17.83 1.52
N SER A 104 15.20 17.38 0.31
CA SER A 104 16.25 17.97 -0.53
C SER A 104 15.89 19.38 -1.01
N LEU A 105 14.62 19.62 -1.33
CA LEU A 105 14.10 20.96 -1.64
C LEU A 105 14.09 21.89 -0.41
N ARG A 106 13.77 21.36 0.77
CA ARG A 106 13.65 22.14 2.01
C ARG A 106 15.00 22.51 2.62
N TRP A 107 15.98 21.62 2.54
CA TRP A 107 17.32 21.82 3.09
C TRP A 107 18.45 21.55 2.08
N PRO A 108 18.55 22.38 1.02
CA PRO A 108 19.52 22.18 -0.06
C PRO A 108 20.98 22.26 0.41
N ASN A 109 21.27 23.06 1.45
CA ASN A 109 22.63 23.28 1.97
C ASN A 109 23.04 22.32 3.11
N SER A 110 22.21 21.33 3.46
CA SER A 110 22.53 20.43 4.57
C SER A 110 23.29 19.18 4.09
N GLY A 111 24.49 18.96 4.64
CA GLY A 111 25.28 17.75 4.37
C GLY A 111 24.63 16.45 4.85
N PHE A 112 23.62 16.53 5.71
CA PHE A 112 22.86 15.35 6.14
C PHE A 112 21.90 14.82 5.06
N VAL A 113 21.46 15.69 4.14
CA VAL A 113 20.45 15.38 3.11
C VAL A 113 21.06 15.16 1.73
N ASN A 114 22.11 15.92 1.36
CA ASN A 114 22.73 15.87 0.02
C ASN A 114 24.10 15.15 -0.03
N THR A 115 24.62 14.65 1.09
CA THR A 115 25.90 13.93 1.07
C THR A 115 25.67 12.44 0.83
N ASP A 116 25.85 12.07 -0.43
CA ASP A 116 25.93 10.68 -0.88
C ASP A 116 27.33 10.11 -0.58
N TYR A 117 27.40 9.10 0.29
CA TYR A 117 28.63 8.34 0.52
C TYR A 117 28.62 7.08 -0.34
N PRO A 118 29.40 7.01 -1.44
CA PRO A 118 29.48 5.81 -2.26
C PRO A 118 30.32 4.75 -1.53
N LEU A 119 29.66 3.73 -1.00
CA LEU A 119 30.36 2.57 -0.44
C LEU A 119 30.66 1.56 -1.56
N LYS A 120 31.95 1.30 -1.78
CA LYS A 120 32.41 0.21 -2.65
C LYS A 120 32.64 -1.03 -1.79
N ILE A 121 31.77 -2.03 -1.90
CA ILE A 121 31.93 -3.33 -1.24
C ILE A 121 32.28 -4.41 -2.29
N GLY A 122 33.52 -4.92 -2.26
CA GLY A 122 33.98 -6.06 -3.06
C GLY A 122 34.20 -5.85 -4.58
N SER A 123 34.78 -6.85 -5.24
CA SER A 123 35.27 -6.83 -6.64
C SER A 123 34.19 -6.67 -7.74
N LYS A 124 32.90 -6.67 -7.38
CA LYS A 124 31.80 -6.31 -8.28
C LYS A 124 31.24 -4.98 -7.82
N LYS A 125 31.42 -3.93 -8.64
CA LYS A 125 30.93 -2.56 -8.43
C LYS A 125 29.42 -2.52 -8.14
N LEU A 126 29.02 -2.74 -6.89
CA LEU A 126 27.71 -2.37 -6.41
C LEU A 126 27.86 -0.98 -5.78
N CYS A 127 27.60 0.06 -6.57
CA CYS A 127 27.62 1.44 -6.09
C CYS A 127 26.37 1.67 -5.23
N ILE A 128 26.46 1.32 -3.95
CA ILE A 128 25.41 1.67 -2.98
C ILE A 128 25.71 3.08 -2.50
N SER A 129 24.92 4.06 -2.95
CA SER A 129 24.89 5.38 -2.32
C SER A 129 24.11 5.30 -1.02
N ILE A 130 24.79 5.52 0.11
CA ILE A 130 24.15 5.61 1.42
C ILE A 130 24.03 7.08 1.80
N ASN A 131 22.79 7.51 1.99
CA ASN A 131 22.44 8.81 2.54
C ASN A 131 21.99 8.62 3.99
N PHE A 132 22.52 9.41 4.93
CA PHE A 132 22.20 9.30 6.35
C PHE A 132 20.73 9.59 6.64
N LEU A 133 20.10 10.47 5.86
CA LEU A 133 18.66 10.72 5.91
C LEU A 133 17.87 9.43 5.60
N ARG A 134 18.30 8.69 4.58
CA ARG A 134 17.61 7.47 4.12
C ARG A 134 17.70 6.34 5.14
N LEU A 135 18.84 6.22 5.83
CA LEU A 135 19.04 5.22 6.88
C LEU A 135 18.23 5.57 8.14
N THR A 136 18.31 6.82 8.58
CA THR A 136 17.61 7.29 9.79
C THR A 136 16.10 7.31 9.58
N GLY A 137 15.62 7.77 8.41
CA GLY A 137 14.19 7.80 8.09
C GLY A 137 13.56 6.41 8.03
N ARG A 138 14.24 5.42 7.44
CA ARG A 138 13.75 4.04 7.38
C ARG A 138 13.67 3.38 8.76
N THR A 139 14.71 3.57 9.58
CA THR A 139 14.74 2.99 10.94
C THR A 139 13.72 3.67 11.85
N ALA A 140 13.63 5.00 11.83
CA ALA A 140 12.63 5.75 12.58
C ALA A 140 11.20 5.35 12.20
N PHE A 141 10.92 5.19 10.89
CA PHE A 141 9.60 4.74 10.42
C PHE A 141 9.22 3.37 10.98
N VAL A 142 10.14 2.40 10.93
CA VAL A 142 9.89 1.04 11.45
C VAL A 142 9.67 1.07 12.97
N VAL A 143 10.46 1.85 13.70
CA VAL A 143 10.30 2.00 15.16
C VAL A 143 8.93 2.60 15.49
N VAL A 144 8.54 3.69 14.83
CA VAL A 144 7.23 4.32 15.04
C VAL A 144 6.09 3.38 14.68
N ALA A 145 6.16 2.70 13.55
CA ALA A 145 5.16 1.72 13.15
C ALA A 145 5.04 0.57 14.16
N THR A 146 6.16 0.10 14.70
CA THR A 146 6.19 -0.95 15.73
C THR A 146 5.58 -0.48 17.05
N LEU A 147 5.90 0.75 17.48
CA LEU A 147 5.31 1.34 18.69
C LEU A 147 3.80 1.54 18.54
N LEU A 148 3.34 2.00 17.38
CA LEU A 148 1.91 2.13 17.08
C LEU A 148 1.22 0.76 17.06
N ALA A 149 1.85 -0.27 16.49
CA ALA A 149 1.32 -1.63 16.48
C ALA A 149 1.19 -2.21 17.90
N MET A 150 2.14 -1.91 18.80
CA MET A 150 2.04 -2.30 20.22
C MET A 150 0.97 -1.50 20.97
N ALA A 151 0.83 -0.20 20.68
CA ALA A 151 -0.10 0.68 21.37
C ALA A 151 -1.57 0.46 20.96
N LEU A 152 -1.82 0.00 19.73
CA LEU A 152 -3.17 -0.14 19.16
C LEU A 152 -3.37 -1.53 18.55
N PRO A 153 -3.74 -2.55 19.36
CA PRO A 153 -3.96 -3.92 18.88
C PRO A 153 -5.31 -4.12 18.14
N PHE A 154 -5.98 -3.06 17.68
CA PHE A 154 -7.30 -3.09 17.01
C PHE A 154 -7.17 -2.86 15.49
N PHE A 155 -6.37 -3.69 14.84
CA PHE A 155 -6.04 -3.54 13.42
C PHE A 155 -7.27 -3.41 12.49
N ASN A 156 -8.29 -4.24 12.71
CA ASN A 156 -9.50 -4.26 11.88
C ASN A 156 -10.31 -2.96 11.95
N GLU A 157 -10.44 -2.38 13.14
CA GLU A 157 -11.19 -1.14 13.34
C GLU A 157 -10.46 0.06 12.72
N ILE A 158 -9.13 0.10 12.85
CA ILE A 158 -8.29 1.13 12.24
C ILE A 158 -8.36 1.05 10.72
N LEU A 159 -8.29 -0.16 10.14
CA LEU A 159 -8.46 -0.35 8.70
C LEU A 159 -9.85 0.11 8.22
N ALA A 160 -10.91 -0.20 8.97
CA ALA A 160 -12.26 0.24 8.64
C ALA A 160 -12.38 1.77 8.67
N LEU A 161 -11.80 2.42 9.69
CA LEU A 161 -11.80 3.87 9.81
C LEU A 161 -10.97 4.55 8.71
N LEU A 162 -9.73 4.08 8.47
CA LEU A 162 -8.87 4.60 7.40
C LEU A 162 -9.51 4.38 6.02
N GLY A 163 -10.16 3.24 5.82
CA GLY A 163 -10.97 2.96 4.63
C GLY A 163 -12.08 3.99 4.47
N ALA A 164 -12.87 4.25 5.50
CA ALA A 164 -13.96 5.24 5.44
C ALA A 164 -13.44 6.66 5.13
N ILE A 165 -12.35 7.09 5.78
CA ILE A 165 -11.77 8.43 5.60
C ILE A 165 -11.13 8.59 4.22
N SER A 166 -10.47 7.56 3.70
CA SER A 166 -9.81 7.63 2.37
C SER A 166 -10.80 7.46 1.22
N TYR A 167 -11.73 6.50 1.33
CA TYR A 167 -12.65 6.15 0.26
C TYR A 167 -13.83 7.10 0.16
N GLY A 168 -14.25 7.72 1.28
CA GLY A 168 -15.33 8.70 1.29
C GLY A 168 -15.09 9.87 0.32
N PRO A 169 -13.98 10.61 0.44
CA PRO A 169 -13.69 11.72 -0.45
C PRO A 169 -13.46 11.30 -1.90
N MET A 170 -12.84 10.14 -2.11
CA MET A 170 -12.53 9.63 -3.45
C MET A 170 -13.80 9.25 -4.23
N THR A 171 -14.83 8.77 -3.54
CA THR A 171 -16.09 8.36 -4.18
C THR A 171 -17.14 9.47 -4.25
N VAL A 172 -17.09 10.47 -3.36
CA VAL A 172 -18.10 11.54 -3.32
C VAL A 172 -17.60 12.84 -3.95
N TYR A 173 -16.39 13.31 -3.62
CA TYR A 173 -15.91 14.62 -4.08
C TYR A 173 -15.32 14.56 -5.49
N PHE A 174 -14.53 13.53 -5.80
CA PHE A 174 -13.85 13.40 -7.08
C PHE A 174 -14.82 13.31 -8.28
N PRO A 175 -15.82 12.41 -8.30
CA PRO A 175 -16.72 12.31 -9.45
C PRO A 175 -17.72 13.47 -9.57
N CYS A 176 -17.99 14.20 -8.49
CA CYS A 176 -18.87 15.38 -8.53
C CYS A 176 -18.14 16.66 -8.98
N GLY A 177 -16.81 16.73 -8.83
CA GLY A 177 -16.01 17.87 -9.30
C GLY A 177 -15.91 17.97 -10.83
N ASP A 178 -15.89 16.83 -11.52
CA ASP A 178 -15.82 16.77 -13.00
C ASP A 178 -17.21 16.85 -13.68
N ALA A 179 -18.30 16.78 -12.92
CA ALA A 179 -19.66 16.79 -13.46
C ALA A 179 -20.17 18.19 -13.89
N HIS A 180 -19.34 19.24 -13.77
CA HIS A 180 -19.74 20.62 -14.06
C HIS A 180 -19.07 21.26 -15.29
N CYS A 181 -18.59 20.46 -16.25
CA CYS A 181 -18.24 20.96 -17.58
C CYS A 181 -19.16 20.29 -18.62
N PRO A 182 -20.27 20.92 -19.04
CA PRO A 182 -20.98 20.48 -20.23
C PRO A 182 -20.06 20.68 -21.45
N GLU A 183 -20.02 19.66 -22.33
CA GLU A 183 -19.47 19.76 -23.68
C GLU A 183 -20.13 20.90 -24.49
#